data_AF-A0A9E3DK53-F1
#
_entry.id   AF-A0A9E3DK53-F1
#
_cell.length_a   1.000
_cell.length_b   1.000
_cell.length_c   1.000
_cell.angle_alpha   90.00
_cell.angle_beta   90.00
_cell.angle_gamma   90.00
#
_symmetry.space_group_name_H-M   'P 1'
#
loop_
_entity.id
_entity.type
_entity.pdbx_description
1 polymer ?
#
loop_
_entity_poly.entity_id
_entity_poly.type
_entity_poly.pdbx_seq_one_letter_code
_entity_poly.pdbx_strand_id
1 'polypeptide(L)' 'MLFFELALLYVAVGFVVAVAFVVLGASRVLPHAAPLTVGARIMLVPGATLLWPYVLARWLAAR' A
#
# COMPACT_ATOMS: atom_id res chain seq x y z
N MET A 1 26.47 -6.66 -3.04
CA MET A 1 25.63 -6.12 -4.14
C MET A 1 24.21 -6.67 -4.12
N LEU A 2 24.02 -7.99 -4.04
CA LEU A 2 22.70 -8.66 -4.05
C LEU A 2 21.63 -8.06 -3.13
N PHE A 3 22.01 -7.61 -1.92
CA PHE A 3 21.10 -6.99 -0.96
C PHE A 3 20.37 -5.75 -1.53
N PHE A 4 21.08 -4.88 -2.24
CA PHE A 4 20.50 -3.65 -2.80
C PHE A 4 19.54 -3.96 -3.94
N GLU A 5 19.82 -4.98 -4.76
CA GLU A 5 18.94 -5.41 -5.85
C GLU A 5 17.64 -6.01 -5.30
N LEU A 6 17.75 -6.85 -4.26
CA LEU A 6 16.59 -7.37 -3.53
C LEU A 6 15.78 -6.25 -2.89
N ALA A 7 16.45 -5.27 -2.27
CA ALA A 7 15.77 -4.12 -1.68
C ALA A 7 15.05 -3.28 -2.76
N LEU A 8 15.68 -3.07 -3.92
CA LEU A 8 15.08 -2.32 -5.03
C LEU A 8 13.86 -3.06 -5.59
N LEU A 9 13.95 -4.38 -5.78
CA LEU A 9 12.82 -5.20 -6.23
C LEU A 9 11.69 -5.18 -5.20
N TYR A 10 12.00 -5.32 -3.91
CA TYR A 10 11.03 -5.26 -2.82
C TYR A 10 10.29 -3.92 -2.82
N VAL A 11 11.01 -2.80 -2.93
CA VAL A 11 10.41 -1.45 -2.98
C VAL A 11 9.60 -1.25 -4.25
N ALA A 12 10.06 -1.73 -5.41
CA ALA A 12 9.32 -1.62 -6.66
C ALA A 12 7.99 -2.38 -6.61
N VAL A 13 8.00 -3.62 -6.13
CA VAL A 13 6.79 -4.41 -5.91
C VAL A 13 5.88 -3.72 -4.90
N GLY A 14 6.44 -3.27 -3.79
CA GLY A 14 5.69 -2.55 -2.76
C GLY A 14 5.04 -1.29 -3.27
N PHE A 15 5.71 -0.54 -4.15
CA PHE A 15 5.18 0.68 -4.74
C PHE A 15 3.97 0.39 -5.65
N VAL A 16 4.07 -0.65 -6.49
CA VAL A 16 2.95 -1.09 -7.33
C VAL A 16 1.74 -1.49 -6.47
N VAL A 17 1.97 -2.26 -5.40
CA VAL A 17 0.92 -2.66 -4.45
C VAL A 17 0.32 -1.45 -3.75
N ALA A 18 1.15 -0.50 -3.30
CA ALA A 18 0.72 0.71 -2.62
C ALA A 18 -0.16 1.59 -3.51
N VAL A 19 0.23 1.80 -4.77
CA VAL A 19 -0.58 2.55 -5.73
C VAL A 19 -1.91 1.85 -5.99
N ALA A 20 -1.90 0.54 -6.24
CA ALA A 20 -3.12 -0.24 -6.44
C ALA A 20 -4.04 -0.18 -5.20
N PHE A 21 -3.48 -0.33 -4.01
CA PHE A 21 -4.20 -0.21 -2.74
C PHE A 21 -4.81 1.18 -2.58
N VAL A 22 -4.05 2.24 -2.77
CA VAL A 22 -4.51 3.62 -2.58
C VAL A 22 -5.61 3.98 -3.58
N VAL A 23 -5.55 3.50 -4.82
CA VAL A 23 -6.56 3.78 -5.85
C VAL A 23 -7.82 2.96 -5.62
N LEU A 24 -7.68 1.65 -5.40
CA LEU A 24 -8.78 0.69 -5.47
C LEU A 24 -9.32 0.26 -4.11
N GLY A 25 -8.47 0.16 -3.10
CA GLY A 25 -8.72 -0.61 -1.88
C GLY A 25 -8.81 0.21 -0.60
N ALA A 26 -8.12 1.34 -0.53
CA ALA A 26 -7.85 2.02 0.73
C ALA A 26 -9.13 2.40 1.48
N SER A 27 -10.16 2.87 0.78
CA SER A 27 -11.44 3.23 1.40
C SER A 27 -12.23 2.05 1.96
N ARG A 28 -11.97 0.82 1.49
CA ARG A 28 -12.68 -0.41 1.96
C ARG A 28 -12.07 -0.98 3.25
N VAL A 29 -10.83 -0.61 3.57
CA VAL A 29 -10.10 -1.14 4.73
C VAL A 29 -10.32 -0.29 5.99
N LEU A 30 -10.90 0.91 5.85
CA LEU A 30 -11.24 1.74 7.00
C LEU A 30 -12.47 1.18 7.74
N PRO A 31 -12.43 1.11 9.09
CA PRO A 31 -13.56 0.63 9.90
C PRO A 31 -14.80 1.54 9.81
N HIS A 32 -14.58 2.83 9.56
CA HIS A 32 -15.63 3.81 9.38
C HIS A 32 -15.57 4.29 7.94
N ALA A 33 -16.73 4.38 7.28
CA ALA A 33 -16.87 4.90 5.93
C ALA A 33 -16.54 6.41 5.87
N ALA A 34 -15.28 6.74 6.10
CA ALA A 34 -14.74 8.07 5.95
C ALA A 34 -14.09 8.17 4.56
N PRO A 35 -14.48 9.14 3.72
CA PRO A 35 -13.84 9.33 2.44
C PRO A 35 -12.37 9.70 2.65
N LEU A 36 -11.47 8.86 2.13
CA LEU A 36 -10.04 9.16 2.08
C LEU A 36 -9.79 10.34 1.16
N THR A 37 -9.34 11.45 1.74
CA THR A 37 -8.91 12.64 0.99
C THR A 37 -7.71 12.32 0.11
N VAL A 38 -7.51 13.12 -0.95
CA VAL A 38 -6.36 12.97 -1.86
C VAL A 38 -5.04 13.13 -1.09
N GLY A 39 -4.97 14.06 -0.13
CA GLY A 39 -3.79 14.22 0.73
C GLY A 39 -3.48 12.99 1.58
N ALA A 40 -4.50 12.38 2.19
CA ALA A 40 -4.34 11.15 2.97
C ALA A 40 -3.85 9.98 2.10
N ARG A 41 -4.37 9.87 0.87
CA ARG A 41 -3.93 8.88 -0.11
C ARG A 41 -2.46 9.02 -0.46
N ILE A 42 -1.98 10.23 -0.71
CA ILE A 42 -0.56 10.50 -1.01
C ILE A 42 0.32 10.13 0.20
N MET A 43 -0.09 10.51 1.42
CA MET A 43 0.65 10.18 2.64
C MET A 43 0.72 8.66 2.91
N LEU A 44 -0.26 7.88 2.45
CA LEU A 44 -0.26 6.43 2.61
C LEU A 44 0.74 5.71 1.70
N VAL A 45 1.06 6.25 0.52
CA VAL A 45 1.93 5.58 -0.47
C VAL A 45 3.28 5.11 0.10
N PRO A 46 4.10 5.96 0.76
CA PRO A 46 5.41 5.52 1.26
C PRO A 46 5.29 4.43 2.34
N GLY A 47 4.36 4.58 3.28
CA GLY A 47 4.13 3.58 4.33
C GLY A 47 3.60 2.26 3.77
N ALA A 48 2.65 2.34 2.83
CA ALA A 48 2.09 1.17 2.16
C ALA A 48 3.11 0.47 1.26
N THR A 49 4.06 1.21 0.69
CA THR A 49 5.16 0.65 -0.12
C THR A 49 6.09 -0.18 0.75
N LEU A 50 6.47 0.33 1.92
CA LEU A 50 7.40 -0.36 2.82
C LEU A 50 6.75 -1.60 3.47
N LEU A 51 5.48 -1.48 3.85
CA LEU A 51 4.70 -2.52 4.55
C LEU A 51 3.77 -3.29 3.61
N TRP A 52 4.09 -3.35 2.32
CA TRP A 52 3.20 -3.89 1.30
C TRP A 52 2.69 -5.32 1.56
N PRO A 53 3.44 -6.28 2.16
CA PRO A 53 2.91 -7.62 2.40
C PRO A 53 1.75 -7.60 3.40
N TYR A 54 1.88 -6.78 4.45
CA TYR A 54 0.83 -6.61 5.45
C TYR A 54 -0.38 -5.86 4.88
N VAL A 55 -0.13 -4.80 4.11
CA VAL A 55 -1.19 -4.04 3.44
C VAL A 55 -1.97 -4.93 2.49
N LEU A 56 -1.28 -5.74 1.68
CA LEU A 56 -1.90 -6.68 0.76
C LEU A 56 -2.73 -7.74 1.50
N ALA A 57 -2.18 -8.35 2.55
CA ALA A 57 -2.91 -9.33 3.36
C ALA A 57 -4.19 -8.74 3.96
N ARG A 58 -4.09 -7.54 4.54
CA ARG A 58 -5.24 -6.83 5.12
C ARG A 58 -6.25 -6.42 4.05
N TRP A 59 -5.78 -5.98 2.90
CA TRP A 59 -6.65 -5.59 1.79
C TRP A 59 -7.41 -6.79 1.23
N LEU A 60 -6.76 -7.94 1.07
CA LEU A 60 -7.41 -9.18 0.63
C LEU A 60 -8.43 -9.69 1.66
N ALA A 61 -8.14 -9.55 2.97
CA ALA A 61 -9.06 -9.94 4.04
C ALA A 61 -10.28 -8.99 4.18
N ALA A 62 -10.14 -7.74 3.74
CA ALA A 62 -11.21 -6.73 3.76
C ALA A 62 -12.00 -6.66 2.44
N ARG A 63 -11.65 -7.48 1.44
CA ARG A 63 -12.39 -7.61 0.19
C ARG A 63 -13.50 -8.63 0.34
#